data_AF-A0A2D5VDT1-F1
#
_entry.id   AF-A0A2D5VDT1-F1
#
_cell.length_a   1.000
_cell.length_b   1.000
_cell.length_c   1.000
_cell.angle_alpha   90.00
_cell.angle_beta   90.00
_cell.angle_gamma   90.00
#
_symmetry.space_group_name_H-M   'P 1'
#
loop_
_entity.id
_entity.type
_entity.pdbx_description
1 polymer ?
#
loop_
_entity_poly.entity_id
_entity_poly.type
_entity_poly.pdbx_seq_one_letter_code
_entity_poly.pdbx_strand_id
1 'polypeptide(L)'
;MSLKNLIGLYGARHYGHNKDSQQRADDVGYALPGEVGSELGAHQPRVSMSICAMNSVVKTHLAIIDALEGSDGKGNWIHLDTLIGGRNPVATDTVACQMAGITAIEHETFSLCTEYGLGSCDMEQIEVVGEELEDVSFNLERLRNNVLEMPVRFCLNLLSAGEMLQIQRALKLYGLVEPDVPRLEDRETLLSTLTEVVSSEGYYERALAKSTGYALGLLDAIVEDSGTSGSIVAVRKAFEERFSSHYYYPSHRYAVDGAARPYYLLPEGLTAVLEHLKRKRT
;
A
#
# COMPACT_ATOMS: atom_id res chain seq x y z
N MET A 1 9.40 -21.37 4.28
CA MET A 1 9.46 -19.93 4.63
C MET A 1 10.91 -19.45 4.50
N SER A 2 11.30 -19.13 3.29
CA SER A 2 11.95 -17.83 3.12
C SER A 2 10.82 -16.91 2.71
N LEU A 3 10.73 -15.73 3.31
CA LEU A 3 9.69 -14.72 3.06
C LEU A 3 9.48 -14.33 1.57
N LYS A 4 10.27 -14.87 0.62
CA LYS A 4 10.00 -14.79 -0.83
C LYS A 4 8.65 -15.37 -1.26
N ASN A 5 8.02 -16.24 -0.47
CA ASN A 5 6.66 -16.72 -0.77
C ASN A 5 5.55 -15.67 -0.50
N LEU A 6 5.85 -14.52 0.10
CA LEU A 6 4.91 -13.38 0.08
C LEU A 6 4.73 -12.84 -1.36
N ILE A 7 5.79 -12.89 -2.17
CA ILE A 7 5.79 -12.43 -3.56
C ILE A 7 5.12 -13.47 -4.49
N GLY A 8 5.17 -14.76 -4.15
CA GLY A 8 4.44 -15.81 -4.89
C GLY A 8 2.92 -15.73 -4.76
N LEU A 9 2.41 -15.09 -3.70
CA LEU A 9 0.97 -14.82 -3.51
C LEU A 9 0.47 -13.58 -4.26
N TYR A 10 1.33 -12.84 -4.99
CA TYR A 10 0.89 -11.76 -5.88
C TYR A 10 -0.09 -12.23 -6.96
N GLY A 11 -0.13 -13.54 -7.26
CA GLY A 11 -1.15 -14.16 -8.12
C GLY A 11 -2.59 -14.02 -7.59
N ALA A 12 -2.76 -13.73 -6.30
CA ALA A 12 -4.03 -13.40 -5.68
C ALA A 12 -4.72 -12.17 -6.29
N ARG A 13 -3.96 -11.27 -6.95
CA ARG A 13 -4.49 -10.18 -7.79
C ARG A 13 -5.54 -10.64 -8.81
N HIS A 14 -5.44 -11.89 -9.28
CA HIS A 14 -6.33 -12.46 -10.29
C HIS A 14 -7.42 -13.38 -9.73
N TYR A 15 -7.43 -13.62 -8.42
CA TYR A 15 -8.36 -14.57 -7.76
C TYR A 15 -9.61 -13.93 -7.17
N GLY A 16 -9.90 -12.65 -7.47
CA GLY A 16 -11.15 -12.03 -7.06
C GLY A 16 -11.34 -11.99 -5.54
N HIS A 17 -10.26 -11.71 -4.79
CA HIS A 17 -10.40 -11.44 -3.36
C HIS A 17 -11.26 -10.18 -3.18
N ASN A 18 -12.51 -10.38 -2.78
CA ASN A 18 -13.42 -9.32 -2.43
C ASN A 18 -12.98 -8.69 -1.10
N LYS A 19 -11.92 -7.87 -1.13
CA LYS A 19 -11.40 -7.14 0.03
C LYS A 19 -12.42 -6.12 0.57
N ASP A 20 -13.35 -5.66 -0.28
CA ASP A 20 -14.35 -4.65 0.07
C ASP A 20 -15.45 -5.18 1.00
N SER A 21 -15.84 -6.46 0.91
CA SER A 21 -16.98 -6.96 1.69
C SER A 21 -16.72 -7.04 3.20
N GLN A 22 -15.48 -7.35 3.62
CA GLN A 22 -15.12 -7.33 5.06
C GLN A 22 -15.03 -5.91 5.61
N GLN A 23 -14.42 -4.98 4.88
CA GLN A 23 -14.30 -3.59 5.32
C GLN A 23 -15.65 -2.88 5.44
N ARG A 24 -16.68 -3.44 4.81
CA ARG A 24 -18.06 -2.94 4.83
C ARG A 24 -19.01 -3.86 5.59
N ALA A 25 -18.51 -4.89 6.27
CA ALA A 25 -19.37 -5.83 7.00
C ALA A 25 -20.15 -5.16 8.14
N ASP A 26 -19.56 -4.12 8.74
CA ASP A 26 -20.19 -3.31 9.80
C ASP A 26 -20.92 -2.06 9.24
N ASP A 27 -20.91 -1.86 7.92
CA ASP A 27 -21.60 -0.75 7.26
C ASP A 27 -23.07 -1.13 7.04
N VAL A 28 -23.94 -0.62 7.92
CA VAL A 28 -25.39 -0.87 7.89
C VAL A 28 -26.07 -0.41 6.60
N GLY A 29 -25.41 0.46 5.80
CA GLY A 29 -25.86 0.88 4.47
C GLY A 29 -25.40 -0.03 3.34
N TYR A 30 -24.49 -0.98 3.62
CA TYR A 30 -24.00 -1.96 2.65
C TYR A 30 -24.64 -3.33 2.84
N ALA A 31 -24.82 -3.77 4.09
CA ALA A 31 -25.43 -5.05 4.43
C ALA A 31 -26.06 -5.01 5.82
N LEU A 32 -27.09 -5.84 6.04
CA LEU A 32 -27.66 -5.98 7.39
C LEU A 32 -26.67 -6.71 8.32
N PRO A 33 -26.66 -6.41 9.63
CA PRO A 33 -25.86 -7.15 10.59
C PRO A 33 -26.10 -8.67 10.48
N GLY A 34 -25.06 -9.42 10.10
CA GLY A 34 -25.12 -10.87 9.89
C GLY A 34 -25.38 -11.35 8.45
N GLU A 35 -25.66 -10.47 7.48
CA GLU A 35 -25.79 -10.83 6.05
C GLU A 35 -24.44 -11.06 5.37
N VAL A 36 -23.42 -10.27 5.75
CA VAL A 36 -22.03 -10.57 5.37
C VAL A 36 -21.49 -11.50 6.44
N GLY A 37 -21.15 -12.73 6.05
CA GLY A 37 -20.48 -13.64 6.96
C GLY A 37 -19.17 -13.02 7.45
N SER A 38 -19.00 -12.93 8.78
CA SER A 38 -17.71 -12.66 9.41
C SER A 38 -16.77 -13.89 9.31
N GLU A 39 -17.33 -15.04 8.94
CA GLU A 39 -16.61 -16.30 8.78
C GLU A 39 -15.80 -16.30 7.48
N LEU A 40 -14.48 -16.39 7.62
CA LEU A 40 -13.55 -16.63 6.51
C LEU A 40 -13.78 -18.04 5.96
N GLY A 41 -14.64 -18.17 4.95
CA GLY A 41 -14.85 -19.45 4.28
C GLY A 41 -13.58 -19.94 3.57
N ALA A 42 -13.52 -21.23 3.23
CA ALA A 42 -12.39 -21.86 2.51
C ALA A 42 -12.01 -21.17 1.17
N HIS A 43 -12.88 -20.31 0.64
CA HIS A 43 -12.65 -19.50 -0.56
C HIS A 43 -11.96 -18.15 -0.30
N GLN A 44 -11.61 -17.83 0.95
CA GLN A 44 -10.98 -16.56 1.34
C GLN A 44 -9.83 -16.76 2.38
N PRO A 45 -8.82 -17.60 2.10
CA PRO A 45 -7.71 -17.76 3.04
C PRO A 45 -6.91 -16.46 3.16
N ARG A 46 -6.59 -16.05 4.40
CA ARG A 46 -5.64 -14.95 4.66
C ARG A 46 -4.27 -15.35 4.09
N VAL A 47 -3.46 -14.37 3.68
CA VAL A 47 -2.08 -14.60 3.21
C VAL A 47 -1.30 -15.49 4.18
N SER A 48 -1.41 -15.23 5.48
CA SER A 48 -0.82 -16.02 6.58
C SER A 48 -1.24 -17.49 6.55
N MET A 49 -2.55 -17.77 6.37
CA MET A 49 -3.09 -19.13 6.29
C MET A 49 -2.60 -19.85 5.04
N SER A 50 -2.59 -19.17 3.90
CA SER A 50 -2.08 -19.73 2.63
C SER A 50 -0.60 -20.10 2.75
N ILE A 51 0.21 -19.24 3.35
CA ILE A 51 1.64 -19.52 3.60
C ILE A 51 1.78 -20.73 4.53
N CYS A 52 1.08 -20.75 5.67
CA CYS A 52 1.13 -21.85 6.63
C CYS A 52 0.73 -23.19 5.97
N ALA A 53 -0.40 -23.22 5.26
CA ALA A 53 -0.91 -24.41 4.59
C ALA A 53 0.04 -24.95 3.50
N MET A 54 0.69 -24.08 2.73
CA MET A 54 1.68 -24.52 1.74
C MET A 54 2.90 -25.15 2.43
N ASN A 55 3.39 -24.55 3.51
CA ASN A 55 4.56 -25.04 4.24
C ASN A 55 4.26 -26.32 5.06
N SER A 56 2.99 -26.57 5.42
CA SER A 56 2.60 -27.83 6.06
C SER A 56 2.60 -29.01 5.11
N VAL A 57 2.39 -28.78 3.80
CA VAL A 57 2.39 -29.82 2.77
C VAL A 57 3.79 -30.00 2.17
N VAL A 58 4.45 -28.91 1.79
CA VAL A 58 5.77 -28.94 1.15
C VAL A 58 6.83 -28.43 2.12
N LYS A 59 7.58 -29.37 2.70
CA LYS A 59 8.65 -29.06 3.66
C LYS A 59 9.84 -28.38 2.97
N THR A 60 10.23 -27.23 3.50
CA THR A 60 11.47 -26.55 3.10
C THR A 60 12.65 -27.25 3.77
N HIS A 61 13.62 -27.72 2.98
CA HIS A 61 14.82 -28.39 3.50
C HIS A 61 15.97 -27.42 3.81
N LEU A 62 15.99 -26.29 3.09
CA LEU A 62 16.98 -25.23 3.25
C LEU A 62 16.31 -23.90 2.89
N ALA A 63 16.36 -22.94 3.80
CA ALA A 63 15.97 -21.56 3.61
C ALA A 63 17.24 -20.70 3.60
N ILE A 64 17.31 -19.76 2.66
CA ILE A 64 18.40 -18.78 2.55
C ILE A 64 17.77 -17.41 2.36
N ILE A 65 18.19 -16.46 3.19
CA ILE A 65 17.87 -15.04 3.09
C ILE A 65 19.14 -14.35 2.60
N ASP A 66 19.01 -13.74 1.43
CA ASP A 66 20.02 -12.87 0.86
C ASP A 66 19.84 -11.49 1.47
N ALA A 67 20.69 -11.17 2.44
CA ALA A 67 20.75 -9.90 3.14
C ALA A 67 22.12 -9.24 2.87
N LEU A 68 22.58 -9.26 1.62
CA LEU A 68 23.77 -8.50 1.22
C LEU A 68 23.46 -6.99 1.20
N GLU A 69 22.30 -6.63 0.68
CA GLU A 69 21.80 -5.26 0.59
C GLU A 69 20.33 -5.20 1.00
N GLY A 70 19.93 -4.09 1.62
CA GLY A 70 18.56 -3.86 2.08
C GLY A 70 18.20 -2.40 2.19
N SER A 71 17.07 -2.12 2.85
CA SER A 71 16.68 -0.77 3.22
C SER A 71 16.41 -0.69 4.72
N ASP A 72 16.78 0.43 5.32
CA ASP A 72 16.45 0.78 6.70
C ASP A 72 14.96 1.12 6.91
N GLY A 73 14.15 1.02 5.86
CA GLY A 73 12.73 1.32 5.88
C GLY A 73 12.38 2.82 5.94
N LYS A 74 13.38 3.71 5.88
CA LYS A 74 13.24 5.15 5.59
C LYS A 74 13.53 5.50 4.13
N GLY A 75 13.81 4.50 3.30
CA GLY A 75 14.21 4.68 1.91
C GLY A 75 15.71 4.89 1.73
N ASN A 76 16.52 4.72 2.78
CA ASN A 76 17.97 4.61 2.61
C ASN A 76 18.32 3.18 2.24
N TRP A 77 19.28 3.05 1.33
CA TRP A 77 19.92 1.78 1.01
C TRP A 77 21.02 1.50 2.02
N ILE A 78 21.08 0.27 2.51
CA ILE A 78 22.10 -0.17 3.47
C ILE A 78 22.76 -1.45 2.97
N HIS A 79 24.09 -1.52 3.12
CA HIS A 79 24.83 -2.76 2.96
C HIS A 79 24.79 -3.52 4.29
N LEU A 80 24.38 -4.77 4.23
CA LEU A 80 24.20 -5.67 5.37
C LEU A 80 25.24 -6.81 5.35
N ASP A 81 25.81 -7.13 4.18
CA ASP A 81 26.87 -8.11 3.97
C ASP A 81 26.64 -9.47 4.67
N THR A 82 25.37 -9.87 4.81
CA THR A 82 24.96 -11.02 5.62
C THR A 82 24.16 -12.03 4.79
N LEU A 83 24.41 -13.32 5.02
CA LEU A 83 23.57 -14.40 4.52
C LEU A 83 23.03 -15.21 5.69
N ILE A 84 21.70 -15.36 5.75
CA ILE A 84 21.05 -16.13 6.81
C ILE A 84 20.56 -17.44 6.21
N GLY A 85 21.07 -18.56 6.71
CA GLY A 85 20.72 -19.90 6.24
C GLY A 85 20.18 -20.77 7.36
N GLY A 86 19.21 -21.63 7.05
CA GLY A 86 18.76 -22.62 8.03
C GLY A 86 17.89 -23.72 7.44
N ARG A 87 17.73 -24.80 8.21
CA ARG A 87 16.94 -25.98 7.83
C ARG A 87 15.48 -25.90 8.25
N ASN A 88 15.17 -25.03 9.21
CA ASN A 88 13.80 -24.70 9.56
C ASN A 88 13.49 -23.28 9.11
N PRO A 89 12.52 -23.11 8.22
CA PRO A 89 12.26 -21.80 7.64
C PRO A 89 11.61 -20.79 8.60
N VAL A 90 10.77 -21.22 9.55
CA VAL A 90 10.22 -20.32 10.59
C VAL A 90 11.37 -19.77 11.43
N ALA A 91 12.24 -20.65 11.92
CA ALA A 91 13.40 -20.26 12.71
C ALA A 91 14.34 -19.33 11.95
N THR A 92 14.62 -19.61 10.67
CA THR A 92 15.47 -18.74 9.82
C THR A 92 14.88 -17.34 9.67
N ASP A 93 13.59 -17.23 9.36
CA ASP A 93 12.94 -15.93 9.24
C ASP A 93 12.80 -15.24 10.62
N THR A 94 12.68 -15.98 11.73
CA THR A 94 12.69 -15.43 13.09
C THR A 94 14.04 -14.79 13.43
N VAL A 95 15.15 -15.43 13.07
CA VAL A 95 16.51 -14.85 13.24
C VAL A 95 16.63 -13.55 12.43
N ALA A 96 16.11 -13.52 11.21
CA ALA A 96 16.10 -12.31 10.39
C ALA A 96 15.22 -11.20 10.97
N CYS A 97 14.07 -11.54 11.56
CA CYS A 97 13.25 -10.58 12.28
C CYS A 97 14.01 -10.00 13.49
N GLN A 98 14.67 -10.86 14.27
CA GLN A 98 15.48 -10.44 15.41
C GLN A 98 16.62 -9.50 14.99
N MET A 99 17.33 -9.82 13.89
CA MET A 99 18.36 -8.98 13.29
C MET A 99 17.85 -7.58 12.89
N ALA A 100 16.57 -7.48 12.51
CA ALA A 100 15.90 -6.22 12.17
C ALA A 100 15.19 -5.54 13.36
N GLY A 101 15.32 -6.06 14.59
CA GLY A 101 14.62 -5.55 15.77
C GLY A 101 13.10 -5.76 15.75
N ILE A 102 12.62 -6.75 15.00
CA ILE A 102 11.20 -7.13 14.91
C ILE A 102 10.95 -8.39 15.75
N THR A 103 9.92 -8.35 16.58
CA THR A 103 9.45 -9.53 17.31
C THR A 103 8.57 -10.41 16.41
N ALA A 104 9.09 -11.54 15.96
CA ALA A 104 8.43 -12.41 14.98
C ALA A 104 7.01 -12.86 15.39
N ILE A 105 6.80 -13.21 16.67
CA ILE A 105 5.51 -13.74 17.15
C ILE A 105 4.35 -12.73 17.07
N GLU A 106 4.65 -11.43 16.98
CA GLU A 106 3.64 -10.38 16.80
C GLU A 106 3.01 -10.39 15.40
N HIS A 107 3.62 -11.11 14.45
CA HIS A 107 3.13 -11.26 13.10
C HIS A 107 2.29 -12.54 12.92
N GLU A 108 1.06 -12.37 12.41
CA GLU A 108 0.09 -13.46 12.23
C GLU A 108 0.65 -14.70 11.51
N THR A 109 1.49 -14.51 10.49
CA THR A 109 2.09 -15.64 9.76
C THR A 109 2.97 -16.50 10.66
N PHE A 110 3.78 -15.88 11.51
CA PHE A 110 4.73 -16.55 12.41
C PHE A 110 4.01 -17.23 13.56
N SER A 111 3.04 -16.55 14.19
CA SER A 111 2.23 -17.14 15.25
C SER A 111 1.46 -18.35 14.74
N LEU A 112 0.83 -18.26 13.57
CA LEU A 112 0.11 -19.38 12.95
C LEU A 112 1.07 -20.53 12.60
N CYS A 113 2.23 -20.26 11.99
CA CYS A 113 3.18 -21.33 11.66
C CYS A 113 3.72 -22.03 12.92
N THR A 114 3.90 -21.29 14.02
CA THR A 114 4.31 -21.85 15.31
C THR A 114 3.20 -22.72 15.91
N GLU A 115 1.95 -22.26 15.88
CA GLU A 115 0.77 -23.02 16.34
C GLU A 115 0.62 -24.35 15.59
N TYR A 116 0.88 -24.35 14.29
CA TYR A 116 0.85 -25.55 13.44
C TYR A 116 2.13 -26.39 13.50
N GLY A 117 3.08 -26.06 14.38
CA GLY A 117 4.29 -26.84 14.60
C GLY A 117 5.29 -26.83 13.43
N LEU A 118 5.27 -25.78 12.60
CA LEU A 118 6.18 -25.65 11.45
C LEU A 118 7.58 -25.14 11.84
N GLY A 119 7.72 -24.63 13.07
CA GLY A 119 8.97 -24.16 13.66
C GLY A 119 8.71 -23.20 14.82
N SER A 120 9.77 -22.73 15.47
CA SER A 120 9.66 -21.87 16.65
C SER A 120 9.97 -20.41 16.30
N CYS A 121 9.29 -19.49 16.99
CA CYS A 121 9.64 -18.07 17.01
C CYS A 121 10.41 -17.67 18.29
N ASP A 122 10.67 -18.63 19.16
CA ASP A 122 11.39 -18.43 20.41
C ASP A 122 12.89 -18.57 20.15
N MET A 123 13.64 -17.47 20.35
CA MET A 123 15.09 -17.44 20.12
C MET A 123 15.84 -18.40 21.04
N GLU A 124 15.31 -18.75 22.22
CA GLU A 124 15.93 -19.75 23.10
C GLU A 124 15.87 -21.17 22.52
N GLN A 125 14.98 -21.41 21.56
CA GLN A 125 14.81 -22.69 20.87
C GLN A 125 15.50 -22.74 19.51
N ILE A 126 16.19 -21.66 19.12
CA ILE A 126 16.86 -21.54 17.82
C ILE A 126 18.37 -21.48 18.05
N GLU A 127 19.07 -22.51 17.60
CA GLU A 127 20.53 -22.50 17.53
C GLU A 127 20.98 -21.62 16.36
N VAL A 128 21.56 -20.46 16.68
CA VAL A 128 22.23 -19.60 15.71
C VAL A 128 23.70 -19.96 15.68
N VAL A 129 24.23 -20.23 14.49
CA VAL A 129 25.64 -20.52 14.26
C VAL A 129 26.19 -19.51 13.24
N GLY A 130 27.36 -18.95 13.50
CA GLY A 130 27.98 -17.91 12.65
C GLY A 130 28.24 -16.63 13.43
N GLU A 131 28.01 -15.49 12.78
CA GLU A 131 28.13 -14.17 13.41
C GLU A 131 27.13 -13.97 14.54
N GLU A 132 27.53 -13.24 15.58
CA GLU A 132 26.65 -12.87 16.66
C GLU A 132 25.59 -11.89 16.15
N LEU A 133 24.34 -12.04 16.63
CA LEU A 133 23.23 -11.20 16.18
C LEU A 133 23.50 -9.71 16.39
N GLU A 134 24.22 -9.36 17.45
CA GLU A 134 24.57 -7.98 17.80
C GLU A 134 25.44 -7.31 16.73
N ASP A 135 26.29 -8.08 16.04
CA ASP A 135 27.22 -7.58 15.02
C ASP A 135 26.56 -7.41 13.64
N VAL A 136 25.49 -8.16 13.38
CA VAL A 136 24.75 -8.12 12.11
C VAL A 136 23.40 -7.40 12.20
N SER A 137 23.03 -6.95 13.39
CA SER A 137 21.77 -6.24 13.61
C SER A 137 21.77 -4.86 12.97
N PHE A 138 20.62 -4.44 12.49
CA PHE A 138 20.43 -3.11 11.92
C PHE A 138 19.12 -2.48 12.39
N ASN A 139 19.07 -1.15 12.40
CA ASN A 139 17.87 -0.42 12.78
C ASN A 139 16.91 -0.38 11.59
N LEU A 140 15.87 -1.22 11.64
CA LEU A 140 14.77 -1.14 10.70
C LEU A 140 13.69 -0.19 11.22
N GLU A 141 13.56 0.94 10.56
CA GLU A 141 12.51 1.91 10.85
C GLU A 141 11.34 1.74 9.89
N ARG A 142 10.13 1.69 10.44
CA ARG A 142 8.94 1.86 9.59
C ARG A 142 8.77 3.34 9.29
N LEU A 143 8.37 3.66 8.06
CA LEU A 143 7.69 4.93 7.78
C LEU A 143 6.42 5.00 8.64
N ARG A 144 6.55 5.52 9.86
CA ARG A 144 5.43 5.83 10.76
C ARG A 144 4.79 7.16 10.42
N ASN A 145 5.49 7.99 9.64
CA ASN A 145 4.95 9.24 9.16
C ASN A 145 3.89 8.93 8.11
N ASN A 146 2.72 9.55 8.26
CA ASN A 146 1.67 9.49 7.28
C ASN A 146 2.14 10.19 6.00
N VAL A 147 2.70 9.41 5.06
CA VAL A 147 3.13 9.95 3.76
C VAL A 147 1.86 10.24 2.99
N LEU A 148 1.54 11.53 2.87
CA LEU A 148 0.37 12.01 2.16
C LEU A 148 0.72 12.36 0.71
N GLU A 149 1.89 12.94 0.47
CA GLU A 149 2.33 13.38 -0.85
C GLU A 149 3.51 12.57 -1.37
N MET A 150 3.55 12.36 -2.69
CA MET A 150 4.65 11.71 -3.41
C MET A 150 4.92 12.43 -4.74
N PRO A 151 6.12 12.24 -5.34
CA PRO A 151 6.46 12.88 -6.61
C PRO A 151 5.41 12.65 -7.68
N VAL A 152 5.11 13.68 -8.49
CA VAL A 152 4.04 13.62 -9.52
C VAL A 152 4.19 12.39 -10.42
N ARG A 153 5.41 12.14 -10.89
CA ARG A 153 5.74 10.99 -11.75
C ARG A 153 5.49 9.66 -11.05
N PHE A 154 5.78 9.56 -9.75
CA PHE A 154 5.49 8.36 -8.97
C PHE A 154 3.98 8.10 -8.94
N CYS A 155 3.18 9.10 -8.58
CA CYS A 155 1.72 9.00 -8.52
C CYS A 155 1.11 8.60 -9.88
N LEU A 156 1.57 9.21 -10.98
CA LEU A 156 1.10 8.89 -12.33
C LEU A 156 1.53 7.49 -12.79
N ASN A 157 2.72 7.02 -12.39
CA ASN A 157 3.22 5.70 -12.78
C ASN A 157 2.43 4.54 -12.14
N LEU A 158 1.67 4.80 -11.07
CA LEU A 158 0.74 3.82 -10.48
C LEU A 158 -0.46 3.53 -11.38
N LEU A 159 -0.76 4.43 -12.33
CA LEU A 159 -1.90 4.32 -13.23
C LEU A 159 -1.59 3.44 -14.45
N SER A 160 -2.64 2.79 -14.95
CA SER A 160 -2.60 2.10 -16.24
C SER A 160 -2.55 3.10 -17.40
N ALA A 161 -2.10 2.64 -18.57
CA ALA A 161 -2.10 3.47 -19.79
C ALA A 161 -3.51 3.97 -20.16
N GLY A 162 -4.54 3.14 -19.93
CA GLY A 162 -5.94 3.52 -20.16
C GLY A 162 -6.40 4.67 -19.26
N GLU A 163 -5.95 4.71 -18.01
CA GLU A 163 -6.26 5.79 -17.06
C GLU A 163 -5.52 7.07 -17.39
N MET A 164 -4.23 6.99 -17.72
CA MET A 164 -3.46 8.12 -18.22
C MET A 164 -4.10 8.74 -19.48
N LEU A 165 -4.63 7.91 -20.38
CA LEU A 165 -5.40 8.38 -21.54
C LEU A 165 -6.69 9.11 -21.13
N GLN A 166 -7.41 8.67 -20.08
CA GLN A 166 -8.57 9.41 -19.59
C GLN A 166 -8.17 10.75 -18.97
N ILE A 167 -7.05 10.79 -18.24
CA ILE A 167 -6.50 12.06 -17.72
C ILE A 167 -6.16 12.99 -18.89
N GLN A 168 -5.46 12.51 -19.93
CA GLN A 168 -5.16 13.32 -21.11
C GLN A 168 -6.44 13.90 -21.75
N ARG A 169 -7.50 13.10 -21.86
CA ARG A 169 -8.80 13.54 -22.38
C ARG A 169 -9.46 14.58 -21.46
N ALA A 170 -9.44 14.36 -20.15
CA ALA A 170 -10.01 15.29 -19.18
C ALA A 170 -9.27 16.63 -19.21
N LEU A 171 -7.94 16.62 -19.27
CA LEU A 171 -7.15 17.84 -19.36
C LEU A 171 -7.55 18.69 -20.58
N LYS A 172 -7.80 18.07 -21.74
CA LYS A 172 -8.33 18.78 -22.92
C LYS A 172 -9.74 19.31 -22.69
N LEU A 173 -10.64 18.47 -22.18
CA LEU A 173 -12.04 18.84 -21.95
C LEU A 173 -12.17 20.04 -21.00
N TYR A 174 -11.35 20.07 -19.96
CA TYR A 174 -11.33 21.16 -18.99
C TYR A 174 -10.47 22.35 -19.45
N GLY A 175 -9.82 22.30 -20.62
CA GLY A 175 -8.96 23.37 -21.11
C GLY A 175 -7.75 23.62 -20.20
N LEU A 176 -7.16 22.55 -19.68
CA LEU A 176 -5.91 22.57 -18.91
C LEU A 176 -4.68 22.32 -19.80
N VAL A 177 -4.90 21.85 -21.03
CA VAL A 177 -3.90 21.72 -22.10
C VAL A 177 -4.51 22.21 -23.42
N GLU A 178 -3.65 22.48 -24.40
CA GLU A 178 -4.10 22.93 -25.73
C GLU A 178 -4.96 21.87 -26.45
N PRO A 179 -5.95 22.27 -27.25
CA PRO A 179 -6.89 21.34 -27.90
C PRO A 179 -6.24 20.39 -28.93
N ASP A 180 -5.15 20.84 -29.54
CA ASP A 180 -4.45 20.19 -30.65
C ASP A 180 -3.37 19.19 -30.22
N VAL A 181 -3.13 19.04 -28.91
CA VAL A 181 -2.16 18.06 -28.37
C VAL A 181 -2.48 16.67 -28.95
N PRO A 182 -1.56 15.98 -29.63
CA PRO A 182 -1.85 14.69 -30.23
C PRO A 182 -2.20 13.64 -29.17
N ARG A 183 -3.02 12.66 -29.55
CA ARG A 183 -3.23 11.49 -28.69
C ARG A 183 -1.92 10.71 -28.61
N LEU A 184 -1.45 10.48 -27.40
CA LEU A 184 -0.25 9.70 -27.15
C LEU A 184 -0.70 8.26 -26.84
N GLU A 185 -0.15 7.27 -27.53
CA GLU A 185 -0.54 5.86 -27.35
C GLU A 185 0.52 5.06 -26.58
N ASP A 186 1.77 5.50 -26.63
CA ASP A 186 2.87 4.92 -25.87
C ASP A 186 2.78 5.33 -24.39
N ARG A 187 2.95 4.35 -23.48
CA ARG A 187 2.79 4.54 -22.04
C ARG A 187 3.85 5.48 -21.47
N GLU A 188 5.09 5.34 -21.91
CA GLU A 188 6.21 6.12 -21.37
C GLU A 188 6.09 7.59 -21.79
N THR A 189 5.75 7.81 -23.06
CA THR A 189 5.46 9.14 -23.59
C THR A 189 4.28 9.78 -22.86
N LEU A 190 3.18 9.04 -22.65
CA LEU A 190 2.04 9.50 -21.83
C LEU A 190 2.46 9.90 -20.42
N LEU A 191 3.24 9.06 -19.74
CA LEU A 191 3.71 9.32 -18.38
C LEU A 191 4.57 10.59 -18.33
N SER A 192 5.53 10.75 -19.26
CA SER A 192 6.40 11.92 -19.32
C SER A 192 5.59 13.20 -19.56
N THR A 193 4.74 13.21 -20.58
CA THR A 193 3.93 14.39 -20.92
C THR A 193 2.97 14.78 -19.79
N LEU A 194 2.30 13.80 -19.17
CA LEU A 194 1.41 14.10 -18.04
C LEU A 194 2.20 14.62 -16.83
N THR A 195 3.39 14.09 -16.57
CA THR A 195 4.28 14.59 -15.52
C THR A 195 4.61 16.06 -15.77
N GLU A 196 5.07 16.40 -16.98
CA GLU A 196 5.41 17.78 -17.36
C GLU A 196 4.22 18.74 -17.21
N VAL A 197 3.02 18.32 -17.65
CA VAL A 197 1.81 19.13 -17.54
C VAL A 197 1.41 19.37 -16.08
N VAL A 198 1.35 18.32 -15.26
CA VAL A 198 0.93 18.43 -13.86
C VAL A 198 1.96 19.18 -13.03
N SER A 199 3.25 19.03 -13.34
CA SER A 199 4.35 19.76 -12.70
C SER A 199 4.52 21.20 -13.23
N SER A 200 3.75 21.63 -14.22
CA SER A 200 3.85 22.99 -14.76
C SER A 200 3.38 24.05 -13.75
N GLU A 201 4.02 25.22 -13.80
CA GLU A 201 3.68 26.32 -12.90
C GLU A 201 2.19 26.72 -13.00
N GLY A 202 1.55 26.90 -11.85
CA GLY A 202 0.14 27.29 -11.77
C GLY A 202 -0.85 26.18 -12.16
N TYR A 203 -0.40 24.94 -12.42
CA TYR A 203 -1.29 23.86 -12.83
C TYR A 203 -2.37 23.57 -11.79
N TYR A 204 -1.99 23.40 -10.52
CA TYR A 204 -2.94 23.09 -9.46
C TYR A 204 -3.94 24.22 -9.25
N GLU A 205 -3.55 25.48 -9.33
CA GLU A 205 -4.45 26.64 -9.25
C GLU A 205 -5.48 26.60 -10.37
N ARG A 206 -5.05 26.37 -11.62
CA ARG A 206 -5.95 26.26 -12.78
C ARG A 206 -6.89 25.06 -12.64
N ALA A 207 -6.38 23.92 -12.19
CA ALA A 207 -7.15 22.70 -12.01
C ALA A 207 -8.19 22.83 -10.89
N LEU A 208 -7.76 23.29 -9.70
CA LEU A 208 -8.64 23.48 -8.54
C LEU A 208 -9.69 24.57 -8.76
N ALA A 209 -9.40 25.60 -9.57
CA ALA A 209 -10.39 26.60 -9.97
C ALA A 209 -11.53 26.02 -10.83
N LYS A 210 -11.29 24.90 -11.53
CA LYS A 210 -12.30 24.19 -12.33
C LYS A 210 -13.00 23.07 -11.55
N SER A 211 -12.50 22.73 -10.36
CA SER A 211 -13.09 21.71 -9.50
C SER A 211 -14.41 22.16 -8.88
N THR A 212 -15.36 21.22 -8.78
CA THR A 212 -16.64 21.45 -8.09
C THR A 212 -16.44 21.55 -6.58
N GLY A 213 -17.42 22.10 -5.86
CA GLY A 213 -17.41 22.12 -4.39
C GLY A 213 -17.27 20.73 -3.77
N TYR A 214 -17.90 19.71 -4.39
CA TYR A 214 -17.75 18.31 -3.98
C TYR A 214 -16.32 17.79 -4.19
N ALA A 215 -15.69 18.06 -5.33
CA ALA A 215 -14.32 17.63 -5.59
C ALA A 215 -13.33 18.27 -4.60
N LEU A 216 -13.54 19.53 -4.24
CA LEU A 216 -12.72 20.21 -3.24
C LEU A 216 -12.96 19.66 -1.83
N GLY A 217 -14.22 19.42 -1.45
CA GLY A 217 -14.54 18.84 -0.14
C GLY A 217 -14.04 17.39 0.02
N LEU A 218 -13.98 16.62 -1.07
CA LEU A 218 -13.32 15.31 -1.09
C LEU A 218 -11.80 15.44 -0.91
N LEU A 219 -11.15 16.37 -1.61
CA LEU A 219 -9.72 16.63 -1.41
C LEU A 219 -9.43 17.01 0.04
N ASP A 220 -10.29 17.81 0.67
CA ASP A 220 -10.14 18.15 2.09
C ASP A 220 -10.21 16.92 3.00
N ALA A 221 -11.21 16.05 2.80
CA ALA A 221 -11.31 14.79 3.54
C ALA A 221 -10.08 13.89 3.32
N ILE A 222 -9.53 13.86 2.10
CA ILE A 222 -8.30 13.12 1.80
C ILE A 222 -7.11 13.75 2.56
N VAL A 223 -6.95 15.08 2.56
CA VAL A 223 -5.83 15.72 3.26
C VAL A 223 -5.89 15.48 4.77
N GLU A 224 -7.09 15.44 5.34
CA GLU A 224 -7.29 15.25 6.78
C GLU A 224 -7.12 13.79 7.22
N ASP A 225 -7.65 12.83 6.45
CA ASP A 225 -7.82 11.44 6.91
C ASP A 225 -7.09 10.37 6.06
N SER A 226 -6.28 10.76 5.06
CA SER A 226 -5.60 9.82 4.15
C SER A 226 -4.10 9.64 4.41
N GLY A 227 -3.29 9.36 3.37
CA GLY A 227 -1.88 8.99 3.44
C GLY A 227 -1.65 7.53 3.85
N THR A 228 -0.39 7.10 3.94
CA THR A 228 0.01 5.70 4.22
C THR A 228 -0.54 5.13 5.53
N SER A 229 -1.01 5.96 6.47
CA SER A 229 -1.68 5.53 7.70
C SER A 229 -3.21 5.64 7.68
N GLY A 230 -3.79 6.19 6.62
CA GLY A 230 -5.22 6.45 6.50
C GLY A 230 -6.07 5.23 6.14
N SER A 231 -7.38 5.46 6.01
CA SER A 231 -8.36 4.45 5.58
C SER A 231 -9.30 5.04 4.54
N ILE A 232 -9.45 4.33 3.42
CA ILE A 232 -10.38 4.72 2.36
C ILE A 232 -11.83 4.84 2.86
N VAL A 233 -12.21 4.00 3.83
CA VAL A 233 -13.54 4.00 4.46
C VAL A 233 -13.70 5.22 5.37
N ALA A 234 -12.65 5.60 6.09
CA ALA A 234 -12.67 6.80 6.94
C ALA A 234 -12.84 8.06 6.10
N VAL A 235 -12.06 8.21 5.02
CA VAL A 235 -12.20 9.32 4.06
C VAL A 235 -13.61 9.37 3.46
N ARG A 236 -14.17 8.21 3.08
CA ARG A 236 -15.54 8.14 2.56
C ARG A 236 -16.55 8.64 3.58
N LYS A 237 -16.47 8.15 4.82
CA LYS A 237 -17.38 8.55 5.91
C LYS A 237 -17.27 10.05 6.19
N ALA A 238 -16.05 10.58 6.28
CA ALA A 238 -15.80 12.01 6.46
C ALA A 238 -16.40 12.85 5.32
N PHE A 239 -16.33 12.37 4.08
CA PHE A 239 -16.97 13.02 2.94
C PHE A 239 -18.51 12.98 3.02
N GLU A 240 -19.09 11.82 3.31
CA GLU A 240 -20.54 11.65 3.42
C GLU A 240 -21.14 12.48 4.55
N GLU A 241 -20.43 12.60 5.69
CA GLU A 241 -20.82 13.47 6.80
C GLU A 241 -20.84 14.96 6.38
N ARG A 242 -19.90 15.39 5.54
CA ARG A 242 -19.87 16.76 4.99
C ARG A 242 -20.97 17.01 3.97
N PHE A 243 -21.32 16.00 3.18
CA PHE A 243 -22.28 16.11 2.08
C PHE A 243 -23.36 15.04 2.20
N SER A 244 -24.22 15.17 3.20
CA SER A 244 -25.22 14.19 3.68
C SER A 244 -26.21 13.58 2.66
N SER A 245 -26.15 13.97 1.39
CA SER A 245 -26.94 13.43 0.27
C SER A 245 -26.10 12.88 -0.89
N HIS A 246 -24.77 12.85 -0.75
CA HIS A 246 -23.83 12.49 -1.81
C HIS A 246 -22.96 11.32 -1.36
N TYR A 247 -23.01 10.25 -2.14
CA TYR A 247 -22.15 9.09 -1.96
C TYR A 247 -20.87 9.28 -2.79
N TYR A 248 -19.71 9.20 -2.12
CA TYR A 248 -18.45 9.07 -2.82
C TYR A 248 -18.02 7.60 -2.82
N TYR A 249 -18.01 7.01 -4.01
CA TYR A 249 -17.33 5.75 -4.22
C TYR A 249 -15.92 6.04 -4.73
N PRO A 250 -14.87 5.68 -3.98
CA PRO A 250 -13.54 5.69 -4.53
C PRO A 250 -13.52 4.84 -5.79
N SER A 251 -13.05 5.40 -6.89
CA SER A 251 -12.39 4.52 -7.84
C SER A 251 -11.18 3.94 -7.11
N HIS A 252 -11.00 2.61 -7.03
CA HIS A 252 -9.82 1.93 -6.44
C HIS A 252 -8.45 2.36 -7.02
N ARG A 253 -8.42 3.41 -7.84
CA ARG A 253 -7.36 3.84 -8.77
C ARG A 253 -6.40 4.87 -8.18
N TYR A 254 -6.89 5.71 -7.26
CA TYR A 254 -6.04 6.58 -6.40
C TYR A 254 -5.78 5.94 -5.03
N ALA A 255 -6.41 4.79 -4.79
CA ALA A 255 -6.16 3.96 -3.64
C ALA A 255 -4.96 3.07 -3.96
N VAL A 256 -3.85 3.30 -3.27
CA VAL A 256 -2.69 2.42 -3.33
C VAL A 256 -2.97 1.22 -2.45
N ASP A 257 -3.02 0.04 -3.06
CA ASP A 257 -3.17 -1.23 -2.32
C ASP A 257 -1.83 -1.54 -1.63
N GLY A 258 -1.68 -1.08 -0.38
CA GLY A 258 -0.57 -1.48 0.47
C GLY A 258 -0.71 -2.92 0.93
N ALA A 259 0.38 -3.48 1.46
CA ALA A 259 0.40 -4.85 2.00
C ALA A 259 -0.64 -5.11 3.11
N ALA A 260 -1.21 -4.06 3.73
CA ALA A 260 -2.17 -4.18 4.84
C ALA A 260 -3.55 -3.50 4.61
N ARG A 261 -3.65 -2.43 3.79
CA ARG A 261 -4.90 -1.70 3.52
C ARG A 261 -4.77 -0.72 2.34
N PRO A 262 -5.89 -0.37 1.67
CA PRO A 262 -5.92 0.72 0.68
C PRO A 262 -5.81 2.10 1.33
N TYR A 263 -5.03 3.00 0.73
CA TYR A 263 -4.86 4.40 1.17
C TYR A 263 -4.71 5.37 -0.01
N TYR A 264 -4.91 6.68 0.19
CA TYR A 264 -4.66 7.69 -0.85
C TYR A 264 -3.26 8.28 -0.76
N LEU A 265 -2.69 8.59 -1.92
CA LEU A 265 -1.53 9.46 -2.06
C LEU A 265 -1.87 10.62 -2.99
N LEU A 266 -1.40 11.80 -2.63
CA LEU A 266 -1.54 13.01 -3.41
C LEU A 266 -0.24 13.32 -4.18
N PRO A 267 -0.33 13.91 -5.37
CA PRO A 267 0.83 14.51 -6.02
C PRO A 267 1.43 15.62 -5.16
N GLU A 268 2.76 15.67 -5.09
CA GLU A 268 3.49 16.69 -4.33
C GLU A 268 3.08 18.13 -4.68
N GLY A 269 3.03 18.98 -3.65
CA GLY A 269 2.69 20.41 -3.77
C GLY A 269 1.19 20.72 -3.86
N LEU A 270 0.33 19.71 -4.07
CA LEU A 270 -1.12 19.91 -4.14
C LEU A 270 -1.69 20.44 -2.82
N THR A 271 -1.26 19.88 -1.69
CA THR A 271 -1.76 20.26 -0.35
C THR A 271 -1.45 21.72 -0.04
N ALA A 272 -0.26 22.20 -0.37
CA ALA A 272 0.15 23.58 -0.17
C ALA A 272 -0.72 24.58 -0.97
N VAL A 273 -1.02 24.27 -2.23
CA VAL A 273 -1.88 25.10 -3.07
C VAL A 273 -3.33 25.08 -2.57
N LEU A 274 -3.82 23.91 -2.14
CA LEU A 274 -5.16 23.78 -1.58
C LEU A 274 -5.33 24.63 -0.31
N GLU A 275 -4.37 24.59 0.61
CA GLU A 275 -4.36 25.42 1.82
C GLU A 275 -4.32 26.92 1.52
N HIS A 276 -3.53 27.33 0.52
CA HIS A 276 -3.50 28.74 0.07
C HIS A 276 -4.85 29.20 -0.50
N LEU A 277 -5.52 28.35 -1.27
CA LEU A 277 -6.85 28.64 -1.81
C LEU A 277 -7.91 28.75 -0.71
N LYS A 278 -7.84 27.93 0.33
CA LYS A 278 -8.74 28.04 1.50
C LYS A 278 -8.58 29.39 2.18
N ARG A 279 -7.35 29.80 2.48
CA ARG A 279 -7.06 31.10 3.13
C ARG A 279 -7.53 32.32 2.34
N LYS A 280 -7.65 32.21 1.02
CA LYS A 280 -8.21 33.28 0.16
C LYS A 280 -9.73 33.32 0.13
N ARG A 281 -10.40 32.25 0.54
CA ARG A 281 -11.87 32.12 0.53
C ARG A 281 -12.51 32.44 1.89
N THR A 282 -11.74 32.37 2.98
CA THR A 282 -12.11 32.81 4.33
C THR A 282 -11.98 34.32 4.49
#